data_AF-A0A9D2QKV2-F1
#
_entry.id   AF-A0A9D2QKV2-F1
#
_cell.length_a   1.000
_cell.length_b   1.000
_cell.length_c   1.000
_cell.angle_alpha   90.00
_cell.angle_beta   90.00
_cell.angle_gamma   90.00
#
_symmetry.space_group_name_H-M   'P 1'
#
loop_
_entity.id
_entity.type
_entity.pdbx_description
1 polymer ?
#
loop_
_entity_poly.entity_id
_entity_poly.type
_entity_poly.pdbx_seq_one_letter_code
_entity_poly.pdbx_strand_id
1 'polypeptide(L)'
;DEFEKAISQAQIIMFPGGFSAGDEPDGSAKFFATAFQNAKIKEAVMRLVEERDGLCLGICNGFQALIKLGLVPFGKITGQTEDSPTLTFNTINRHISRMVYTKVVTDKSPWLAGTKPGAVYCTPASHGEGRFVASDEWLKKLFENGQVATQYCDPEGNVSMDGEWNVNGSYAAIEGITSPDGRILGKMAHVERRGDGVAVNIYGEQDLKIFESGVAYFK
;
A
#
# COMPACT_ATOMS: atom_id res chain seq x y z
N ASP A 1 -10.19 22.57 -8.85
CA ASP A 1 -11.03 23.32 -7.91
C ASP A 1 -11.90 22.40 -7.06
N GLU A 2 -12.73 21.53 -7.62
CA GLU A 2 -13.56 20.60 -6.82
C GLU A 2 -12.71 19.63 -5.96
N PHE A 3 -11.73 18.94 -6.56
CA PHE A 3 -10.84 18.03 -5.82
C PHE A 3 -10.03 18.72 -4.72
N GLU A 4 -9.52 19.93 -4.98
CA GLU A 4 -8.79 20.72 -3.99
C GLU A 4 -9.69 21.01 -2.77
N LYS A 5 -10.93 21.43 -3.01
CA LYS A 5 -11.91 21.70 -1.96
C LYS A 5 -12.29 20.43 -1.20
N ALA A 6 -12.47 19.30 -1.88
CA ALA A 6 -12.76 18.03 -1.24
C ALA A 6 -11.61 17.60 -0.31
N ILE A 7 -10.36 17.71 -0.77
CA ILE A 7 -9.16 17.40 0.03
C ILE A 7 -9.03 18.33 1.25
N SER A 8 -9.32 19.62 1.09
CA SER A 8 -9.25 20.57 2.21
C SER A 8 -10.28 20.30 3.31
N GLN A 9 -11.36 19.58 3.00
CA GLN A 9 -12.40 19.18 3.95
C GLN A 9 -12.24 17.75 4.48
N ALA A 10 -11.39 16.93 3.87
CA ALA A 10 -11.15 15.55 4.27
C ALA A 10 -9.99 15.43 5.28
N GLN A 11 -10.04 14.44 6.17
CA GLN A 11 -8.92 14.05 7.04
C GLN A 11 -8.14 12.83 6.50
N ILE A 12 -8.78 12.07 5.59
CA ILE A 12 -8.24 10.87 4.98
C ILE A 12 -8.39 10.98 3.46
N ILE A 13 -7.35 10.61 2.71
CA ILE A 13 -7.46 10.34 1.28
C ILE A 13 -7.19 8.85 1.04
N MET A 14 -8.09 8.20 0.32
CA MET A 14 -7.90 6.83 -0.14
C MET A 14 -7.75 6.78 -1.66
N PHE A 15 -6.69 6.15 -2.13
CA PHE A 15 -6.45 5.81 -3.52
C PHE A 15 -6.94 4.37 -3.73
N PRO A 16 -8.05 4.16 -4.45
CA PRO A 16 -8.64 2.84 -4.61
C PRO A 16 -7.82 1.94 -5.55
N GLY A 17 -8.04 0.63 -5.45
CA GLY A 17 -7.54 -0.34 -6.43
C GLY A 17 -8.30 -0.31 -7.75
N GLY A 18 -7.85 -1.09 -8.74
CA GLY A 18 -8.46 -1.18 -10.06
C GLY A 18 -7.41 -1.12 -11.18
N PHE A 19 -7.85 -0.68 -12.36
CA PHE A 19 -7.02 -0.48 -13.56
C PHE A 19 -7.22 0.95 -14.04
N SER A 20 -6.60 1.94 -13.39
CA SER A 20 -6.83 3.33 -13.78
C SER A 20 -6.29 3.59 -15.19
N ALA A 21 -7.15 4.13 -16.05
CA ALA A 21 -6.93 4.27 -17.50
C ALA A 21 -6.58 2.95 -18.22
N GLY A 22 -6.99 1.79 -17.68
CA GLY A 22 -6.63 0.49 -18.24
C GLY A 22 -5.16 0.14 -18.09
N ASP A 23 -4.43 0.85 -17.22
CA ASP A 23 -2.98 0.79 -17.03
C ASP A 23 -2.16 1.16 -18.29
N GLU A 24 -2.80 1.81 -19.27
CA GLU A 24 -2.22 2.39 -20.49
C GLU A 24 -1.95 3.90 -20.33
N PRO A 25 -1.03 4.53 -21.08
CA PRO A 25 -0.09 3.94 -22.07
C PRO A 25 1.27 3.51 -21.49
N ASP A 26 1.57 3.81 -20.22
CA ASP A 26 2.91 3.59 -19.63
C ASP A 26 2.84 2.94 -18.23
N GLY A 27 1.92 2.01 -18.03
CA GLY A 27 1.82 1.16 -16.84
C GLY A 27 0.91 1.69 -15.73
N SER A 28 0.67 0.83 -14.74
CA SER A 28 -0.44 0.99 -13.80
C SER A 28 -0.42 2.28 -12.97
N ALA A 29 -1.58 2.87 -12.69
CA ALA A 29 -1.74 4.04 -11.81
C ALA A 29 -1.12 5.36 -12.29
N LYS A 30 -0.58 5.42 -13.52
CA LYS A 30 0.05 6.65 -14.04
C LYS A 30 -0.95 7.80 -14.16
N PHE A 31 -2.20 7.52 -14.51
CA PHE A 31 -3.24 8.55 -14.58
C PHE A 31 -3.45 9.25 -13.23
N PHE A 32 -3.51 8.49 -12.13
CA PHE A 32 -3.58 9.06 -10.79
C PHE A 32 -2.32 9.88 -10.47
N ALA A 33 -1.14 9.34 -10.73
CA ALA A 33 0.10 10.07 -10.48
C ALA A 33 0.15 11.41 -11.25
N THR A 34 -0.28 11.43 -12.51
CA THR A 34 -0.33 12.65 -13.33
C THR A 34 -1.38 13.63 -12.82
N ALA A 35 -2.58 13.18 -12.45
CA ALA A 35 -3.61 14.07 -11.90
C ALA A 35 -3.14 14.76 -10.60
N PHE A 36 -2.45 14.02 -9.75
CA PHE A 36 -1.93 14.52 -8.48
C PHE A 36 -0.63 15.34 -8.60
N GLN A 37 -0.02 15.38 -9.79
CA GLN A 37 1.04 16.34 -10.13
C GLN A 37 0.50 17.73 -10.51
N ASN A 38 -0.82 17.88 -10.69
CA ASN A 38 -1.42 19.21 -10.80
C ASN A 38 -1.08 20.03 -9.55
N ALA A 39 -0.53 21.23 -9.72
CA ALA A 39 0.00 22.05 -8.63
C ALA A 39 -1.01 22.26 -7.48
N LYS A 40 -2.29 22.50 -7.78
CA LYS A 40 -3.34 22.71 -6.77
C LYS A 40 -3.63 21.43 -5.98
N ILE A 41 -3.72 20.28 -6.67
CA ILE A 41 -3.98 19.00 -6.02
C ILE A 41 -2.77 18.57 -5.19
N LYS A 42 -1.56 18.73 -5.73
CA LYS A 42 -0.31 18.50 -5.02
C LYS A 42 -0.26 19.32 -3.73
N GLU A 43 -0.50 20.62 -3.81
CA GLU A 43 -0.50 21.51 -2.64
C GLU A 43 -1.58 21.10 -1.62
N ALA A 44 -2.78 20.73 -2.07
CA ALA A 44 -3.84 20.26 -1.17
C ALA A 44 -3.46 18.98 -0.42
N VAL A 45 -2.87 18.00 -1.12
CA VAL A 45 -2.38 16.76 -0.49
C VAL A 45 -1.24 17.05 0.47
N MET A 46 -0.28 17.92 0.09
CA MET A 46 0.83 18.30 0.96
C MET A 46 0.32 18.98 2.24
N ARG A 47 -0.61 19.93 2.14
CA ARG A 47 -1.25 20.54 3.32
C ARG A 47 -1.97 19.52 4.20
N LEU A 48 -2.63 18.54 3.59
CA LEU A 48 -3.27 17.46 4.35
C LEU A 48 -2.25 16.67 5.19
N VAL A 49 -1.15 16.23 4.58
CA VAL A 49 -0.19 15.34 5.26
C VAL A 49 0.84 16.07 6.13
N GLU A 50 1.21 17.32 5.79
CA GLU A 50 2.23 18.08 6.53
C GLU A 50 1.64 19.00 7.61
N GLU A 51 0.45 19.57 7.39
CA GLU A 51 -0.09 20.62 8.28
C GLU A 51 -1.29 20.17 9.12
N ARG A 52 -1.95 19.07 8.73
CA ARG A 52 -3.26 18.67 9.28
C ARG A 52 -3.30 17.25 9.82
N ASP A 53 -2.15 16.60 9.91
CA ASP A 53 -2.02 15.22 10.37
C ASP A 53 -2.90 14.22 9.60
N GLY A 54 -3.19 14.51 8.33
CA GLY A 54 -4.05 13.65 7.53
C GLY A 54 -3.42 12.31 7.20
N LEU A 55 -4.27 11.30 7.01
CA LEU A 55 -3.83 9.96 6.62
C LEU A 55 -4.06 9.71 5.12
N CYS A 56 -3.18 8.93 4.52
CA CYS A 56 -3.34 8.45 3.14
C CYS A 56 -3.28 6.92 3.08
N LEU A 57 -4.20 6.31 2.33
CA LEU A 57 -4.25 4.87 2.11
C LEU A 57 -4.25 4.58 0.61
N GLY A 58 -3.38 3.69 0.14
CA GLY A 58 -3.38 3.21 -1.24
C GLY A 58 -3.41 1.69 -1.26
N ILE A 59 -4.43 1.12 -1.89
CA ILE A 59 -4.57 -0.33 -2.04
C ILE A 59 -4.42 -0.72 -3.52
N CYS A 60 -3.56 -1.71 -3.80
CA CYS A 60 -3.27 -2.22 -5.13
C CYS A 60 -2.86 -1.08 -6.10
N ASN A 61 -3.74 -0.64 -7.01
CA ASN A 61 -3.51 0.50 -7.89
C ASN A 61 -3.26 1.81 -7.13
N GLY A 62 -3.88 1.96 -5.96
CA GLY A 62 -3.59 3.09 -5.08
C GLY A 62 -2.17 3.07 -4.53
N PHE A 63 -1.63 1.90 -4.18
CA PHE A 63 -0.24 1.79 -3.74
C PHE A 63 0.71 2.16 -4.89
N GLN A 64 0.43 1.67 -6.09
CA GLN A 64 1.17 2.05 -7.30
C GLN A 64 1.16 3.56 -7.55
N ALA A 65 0.03 4.25 -7.33
CA ALA A 65 -0.03 5.71 -7.42
C ALA A 65 0.83 6.38 -6.34
N LEU A 66 0.66 5.98 -5.08
CA LEU A 66 1.34 6.61 -3.95
C LEU A 66 2.87 6.43 -4.02
N ILE A 67 3.36 5.26 -4.43
CA ILE A 67 4.80 5.01 -4.56
C ILE A 67 5.39 5.80 -5.74
N LYS A 68 4.66 5.92 -6.87
CA LYS A 68 5.05 6.76 -8.01
C LYS A 68 5.07 8.26 -7.69
N LEU A 69 4.23 8.71 -6.77
CA LEU A 69 4.23 10.08 -6.28
C LEU A 69 5.36 10.37 -5.27
N GLY A 70 6.01 9.32 -4.73
CA GLY A 70 6.98 9.44 -3.64
C GLY A 70 6.35 9.53 -2.24
N LEU A 71 5.02 9.51 -2.14
CA LEU A 71 4.31 9.69 -0.88
C LEU A 71 4.61 8.58 0.13
N VAL A 72 4.64 7.31 -0.29
CA VAL A 72 4.96 6.21 0.64
C VAL A 72 6.43 6.16 1.02
N PRO A 73 7.42 6.22 0.11
CA PRO A 73 8.82 6.16 0.53
C PRO A 73 9.28 7.40 1.31
N PHE A 74 8.74 8.59 1.01
CA PHE A 74 9.26 9.86 1.53
C PHE A 74 8.30 10.66 2.42
N GLY A 75 7.00 10.32 2.46
CA GLY A 75 5.98 11.10 3.17
C GLY A 75 5.50 12.35 2.43
N LYS A 76 6.01 12.61 1.22
CA LYS A 76 5.75 13.84 0.45
C LYS A 76 5.81 13.60 -1.05
N ILE A 77 5.17 14.46 -1.83
CA ILE A 77 5.15 14.36 -3.30
C ILE A 77 6.47 14.91 -3.87
N THR A 78 7.43 14.00 -4.05
CA THR A 78 8.74 14.26 -4.70
C THR A 78 8.82 13.73 -6.12
N GLY A 79 7.94 12.78 -6.50
CA GLY A 79 8.10 11.96 -7.69
C GLY A 79 9.10 10.83 -7.48
N GLN A 80 9.45 10.13 -8.57
CA GLN A 80 10.44 9.05 -8.59
C GLN A 80 11.78 9.51 -9.19
N THR A 81 12.85 8.98 -8.62
CA THR A 81 14.22 8.98 -9.15
C THR A 81 14.54 7.59 -9.71
N GLU A 82 15.65 7.45 -10.43
CA GLU A 82 16.07 6.16 -11.02
C GLU A 82 16.27 5.04 -9.96
N ASP A 83 16.66 5.42 -8.74
CA ASP A 83 16.89 4.51 -7.62
C ASP A 83 15.66 4.31 -6.71
N SER A 84 14.55 5.00 -6.99
CA SER A 84 13.36 4.94 -6.14
C SER A 84 12.76 3.52 -6.09
N PRO A 85 12.31 3.06 -4.90
CA PRO A 85 11.55 1.83 -4.81
C PRO A 85 10.27 1.94 -5.65
N THR A 86 9.85 0.84 -6.27
CA THR A 86 8.68 0.84 -7.14
C THR A 86 7.99 -0.53 -7.16
N LEU A 87 6.84 -0.56 -7.83
CA LEU A 87 6.09 -1.77 -8.13
C LEU A 87 6.18 -2.06 -9.63
N THR A 88 6.42 -3.32 -9.98
CA THR A 88 6.58 -3.76 -11.38
C THR A 88 5.90 -5.11 -11.62
N PHE A 89 6.03 -5.64 -12.83
CA PHE A 89 5.48 -6.93 -13.24
C PHE A 89 5.85 -8.04 -12.25
N ASN A 90 4.83 -8.85 -11.91
CA ASN A 90 5.03 -10.08 -11.15
C ASN A 90 6.06 -10.98 -11.86
N THR A 91 6.84 -11.76 -11.13
CA THR A 91 7.82 -12.70 -11.72
C THR A 91 7.21 -13.72 -12.68
N ILE A 92 5.93 -14.07 -12.48
CA ILE A 92 5.19 -14.97 -13.37
C ILE A 92 4.72 -14.29 -14.68
N ASN A 93 4.94 -12.98 -14.85
CA ASN A 93 4.48 -12.16 -15.98
C ASN A 93 2.98 -12.33 -16.31
N ARG A 94 2.16 -12.55 -15.27
CA ARG A 94 0.73 -12.76 -15.35
C ARG A 94 0.03 -12.13 -14.15
N HIS A 95 -1.26 -11.85 -14.33
CA HIS A 95 -2.14 -11.43 -13.24
C HIS A 95 -2.31 -12.56 -12.22
N ILE A 96 -2.12 -12.27 -10.94
CA ILE A 96 -2.46 -13.17 -9.84
C ILE A 96 -3.86 -12.82 -9.30
N SER A 97 -4.66 -13.83 -8.99
CA SER A 97 -5.96 -13.69 -8.34
C SER A 97 -6.15 -14.83 -7.35
N ARG A 98 -5.71 -14.64 -6.11
CA ARG A 98 -5.75 -15.67 -5.06
C ARG A 98 -5.74 -15.08 -3.66
N MET A 99 -6.08 -15.89 -2.66
CA MET A 99 -5.82 -15.56 -1.26
C MET A 99 -4.32 -15.68 -0.98
N VAL A 100 -3.80 -14.72 -0.23
CA VAL A 100 -2.42 -14.65 0.25
C VAL A 100 -2.41 -14.48 1.76
N TYR A 101 -1.33 -14.91 2.39
CA TYR A 101 -1.08 -14.64 3.80
C TYR A 101 -0.10 -13.49 3.92
N THR A 102 -0.47 -12.48 4.68
CA THR A 102 0.39 -11.33 4.97
C THR A 102 0.61 -11.21 6.45
N LYS A 103 1.87 -11.14 6.85
CA LYS A 103 2.30 -10.89 8.23
C LYS A 103 2.46 -9.40 8.46
N VAL A 104 1.89 -8.89 9.54
CA VAL A 104 2.17 -7.53 10.02
C VAL A 104 3.54 -7.51 10.69
N VAL A 105 4.44 -6.66 10.20
CA VAL A 105 5.81 -6.55 10.70
C VAL A 105 5.93 -5.51 11.82
N THR A 106 5.08 -4.48 11.78
CA THR A 106 5.11 -3.32 12.67
C THR A 106 3.70 -2.75 12.83
N ASP A 107 3.39 -2.23 14.01
CA ASP A 107 2.15 -1.53 14.36
C ASP A 107 2.36 -0.02 14.55
N LYS A 108 3.54 0.50 14.18
CA LYS A 108 3.89 1.93 14.30
C LYS A 108 3.03 2.86 13.45
N SER A 109 2.35 2.33 12.44
CA SER A 109 1.44 3.11 11.61
C SER A 109 0.06 3.20 12.26
N PRO A 110 -0.59 4.38 12.27
CA PRO A 110 -1.99 4.50 12.72
C PRO A 110 -2.95 3.57 11.95
N TRP A 111 -2.61 3.20 10.71
CA TRP A 111 -3.38 2.24 9.92
C TRP A 111 -3.33 0.81 10.48
N LEU A 112 -2.33 0.47 11.29
CA LEU A 112 -2.10 -0.87 11.83
C LEU A 112 -2.26 -0.94 13.36
N ALA A 113 -2.73 0.13 14.01
CA ALA A 113 -2.87 0.21 15.45
C ALA A 113 -3.82 -0.85 16.06
N GLY A 114 -4.79 -1.35 15.27
CA GLY A 114 -5.69 -2.44 15.67
C GLY A 114 -5.10 -3.85 15.51
N THR A 115 -3.87 -3.97 15.02
CA THR A 115 -3.19 -5.25 14.76
C THR A 115 -2.14 -5.56 15.83
N LYS A 116 -1.43 -6.69 15.66
CA LYS A 116 -0.26 -7.04 16.46
C LYS A 116 0.91 -7.41 15.54
N PRO A 117 2.13 -6.93 15.79
CA PRO A 117 3.31 -7.43 15.09
C PRO A 117 3.39 -8.96 15.20
N GLY A 118 3.64 -9.60 14.06
CA GLY A 118 3.67 -11.05 13.94
C GLY A 118 2.32 -11.70 13.60
N ALA A 119 1.20 -10.99 13.71
CA ALA A 119 -0.10 -11.53 13.31
C ALA A 119 -0.17 -11.73 11.79
N VAL A 120 -0.83 -12.83 11.39
CA VAL A 120 -1.00 -13.25 10.00
C VAL A 120 -2.44 -13.06 9.59
N TYR A 121 -2.63 -12.52 8.39
CA TYR A 121 -3.94 -12.26 7.83
C TYR A 121 -4.06 -12.87 6.44
N CYS A 122 -5.21 -13.50 6.17
CA CYS A 122 -5.59 -14.04 4.88
C CYS A 122 -6.33 -12.95 4.10
N THR A 123 -5.77 -12.49 2.98
CA THR A 123 -6.31 -11.35 2.22
C THR A 123 -6.29 -11.67 0.73
N PRO A 124 -7.29 -11.25 -0.06
CA PRO A 124 -7.26 -11.44 -1.51
C PRO A 124 -6.20 -10.56 -2.17
N ALA A 125 -5.36 -11.13 -3.03
CA ALA A 125 -4.47 -10.42 -3.93
C ALA A 125 -4.99 -10.51 -5.37
N SER A 126 -4.97 -9.39 -6.10
CA SER A 126 -5.49 -9.27 -7.47
C SER A 126 -4.71 -8.23 -8.27
N HIS A 127 -3.59 -8.60 -8.89
CA HIS A 127 -2.76 -7.66 -9.64
C HIS A 127 -1.81 -8.34 -10.64
N GLY A 128 -1.40 -7.61 -11.70
CA GLY A 128 -0.33 -8.00 -12.62
C GLY A 128 1.03 -7.35 -12.33
N GLU A 129 1.01 -6.18 -11.67
CA GLU A 129 2.17 -5.32 -11.42
C GLU A 129 2.33 -4.99 -9.93
N GLY A 130 2.41 -6.03 -9.08
CA GLY A 130 2.51 -5.84 -7.62
C GLY A 130 3.87 -6.15 -7.02
N ARG A 131 4.87 -6.45 -7.86
CA ARG A 131 6.18 -6.86 -7.39
C ARG A 131 6.96 -5.66 -6.88
N PHE A 132 7.21 -5.62 -5.57
CA PHE A 132 8.07 -4.60 -4.97
C PHE A 132 9.53 -4.85 -5.32
N VAL A 133 10.20 -3.83 -5.87
CA VAL A 133 11.62 -3.84 -6.21
C VAL A 133 12.28 -2.57 -5.67
N ALA A 134 13.50 -2.73 -5.16
CA ALA A 134 14.31 -1.66 -4.58
C ALA A 134 15.77 -2.09 -4.54
N SER A 135 16.69 -1.13 -4.39
CA SER A 135 18.11 -1.44 -4.11
C SER A 135 18.31 -1.97 -2.68
N ASP A 136 19.43 -2.63 -2.42
CA ASP A 136 19.77 -3.11 -1.07
C ASP A 136 19.85 -1.98 -0.04
N GLU A 137 20.32 -0.80 -0.46
CA GLU A 137 20.33 0.41 0.37
C GLU A 137 18.91 0.82 0.75
N TRP A 138 17.98 0.82 -0.21
CA TRP A 138 16.58 1.12 0.05
C TRP A 138 15.92 0.09 0.94
N LEU A 139 16.16 -1.21 0.71
CA LEU A 139 15.63 -2.28 1.56
C LEU A 139 16.11 -2.09 2.99
N LYS A 140 17.42 -1.92 3.20
CA LYS A 140 17.99 -1.68 4.52
C LYS A 140 17.35 -0.46 5.20
N LYS A 141 17.27 0.66 4.49
CA LYS A 141 16.65 1.90 5.00
C LYS A 141 15.19 1.70 5.40
N LEU A 142 14.39 1.01 4.58
CA LEU A 142 12.98 0.75 4.88
C LEU A 142 12.80 -0.13 6.12
N PHE A 143 13.64 -1.15 6.30
CA PHE A 143 13.61 -1.98 7.52
C PHE A 143 14.08 -1.21 8.76
N GLU A 144 15.18 -0.47 8.67
CA GLU A 144 15.71 0.35 9.78
C GLU A 144 14.72 1.40 10.25
N ASN A 145 14.02 2.04 9.31
CA ASN A 145 12.97 3.02 9.62
C ASN A 145 11.67 2.36 10.12
N GLY A 146 11.53 1.03 10.02
CA GLY A 146 10.28 0.32 10.30
C GLY A 146 9.16 0.69 9.33
N GLN A 147 9.50 1.01 8.08
CA GLN A 147 8.54 1.33 7.00
C GLN A 147 8.01 0.08 6.31
N VAL A 148 8.61 -1.09 6.50
CA VAL A 148 8.05 -2.35 6.02
C VAL A 148 6.87 -2.72 6.91
N ALA A 149 5.65 -2.57 6.39
CA ALA A 149 4.41 -2.70 7.14
C ALA A 149 3.94 -4.16 7.16
N THR A 150 3.96 -4.80 5.99
CA THR A 150 3.48 -6.16 5.79
C THR A 150 4.37 -6.92 4.81
N GLN A 151 4.53 -8.23 5.07
CA GLN A 151 5.27 -9.14 4.22
C GLN A 151 4.41 -10.35 3.85
N TYR A 152 4.60 -10.89 2.65
CA TYR A 152 4.07 -12.20 2.28
C TYR A 152 4.72 -13.29 3.15
N CYS A 153 3.91 -14.25 3.58
CA CYS A 153 4.32 -15.37 4.42
C CYS A 153 3.52 -16.63 4.11
N ASP A 154 3.93 -17.74 4.70
CA ASP A 154 3.08 -18.91 4.85
C ASP A 154 1.97 -18.68 5.92
N PRO A 155 1.01 -19.62 6.10
CA PRO A 155 -0.05 -19.50 7.11
C PRO A 155 0.47 -19.42 8.55
N GLU A 156 1.65 -19.99 8.81
CA GLU A 156 2.32 -19.98 10.11
C GLU A 156 3.06 -18.66 10.39
N GLY A 157 3.16 -17.76 9.42
CA GLY A 157 3.81 -16.46 9.55
C GLY A 157 5.32 -16.48 9.34
N ASN A 158 5.85 -17.53 8.70
CA ASN A 158 7.22 -17.55 8.22
C ASN A 158 7.29 -16.79 6.89
N VAL A 159 8.12 -15.75 6.87
CA VAL A 159 8.37 -14.99 5.65
C VAL A 159 9.15 -15.87 4.69
N SER A 160 8.62 -16.04 3.48
CA SER A 160 9.21 -16.91 2.47
C SER A 160 9.39 -16.17 1.15
N MET A 161 10.49 -16.47 0.46
CA MET A 161 10.72 -16.02 -0.92
C MET A 161 10.20 -17.03 -1.95
N ASP A 162 9.64 -18.15 -1.49
CA ASP A 162 8.98 -19.13 -2.36
C ASP A 162 7.78 -18.49 -3.06
N GLY A 163 7.66 -18.73 -4.37
CA GLY A 163 6.56 -18.21 -5.19
C GLY A 163 5.18 -18.75 -4.79
N GLU A 164 5.10 -19.82 -3.99
CA GLU A 164 3.87 -20.29 -3.38
C GLU A 164 3.23 -19.24 -2.46
N TRP A 165 4.06 -18.52 -1.70
CA TRP A 165 3.66 -17.55 -0.68
C TRP A 165 3.94 -16.11 -1.09
N ASN A 166 5.15 -15.84 -1.61
CA ASN A 166 5.52 -14.59 -2.27
C ASN A 166 5.10 -14.63 -3.75
N VAL A 167 3.79 -14.56 -3.95
CA VAL A 167 3.08 -14.79 -5.22
C VAL A 167 3.47 -13.90 -6.38
N ASN A 168 4.18 -12.79 -6.13
CA ASN A 168 4.62 -11.84 -7.13
C ASN A 168 6.14 -11.67 -7.22
N GLY A 169 6.89 -12.33 -6.33
CA GLY A 169 8.35 -12.26 -6.27
C GLY A 169 8.89 -10.92 -5.76
N SER A 170 8.15 -10.26 -4.87
CA SER A 170 8.57 -9.00 -4.24
C SER A 170 9.85 -9.19 -3.42
N TYR A 171 10.75 -8.21 -3.48
CA TYR A 171 12.00 -8.25 -2.72
C TYR A 171 11.73 -8.24 -1.22
N ALA A 172 12.46 -9.08 -0.49
CA ALA A 172 12.25 -9.32 0.94
C ALA A 172 10.78 -9.66 1.29
N ALA A 173 10.04 -10.25 0.33
CA ALA A 173 8.61 -10.53 0.45
C ALA A 173 7.76 -9.32 0.86
N ILE A 174 8.21 -8.09 0.59
CA ILE A 174 7.49 -6.86 0.94
C ILE A 174 6.16 -6.82 0.19
N GLU A 175 5.08 -6.66 0.93
CA GLU A 175 3.72 -6.58 0.39
C GLU A 175 3.12 -5.17 0.58
N GLY A 176 3.50 -4.50 1.67
CA GLY A 176 3.09 -3.14 1.94
C GLY A 176 4.15 -2.38 2.74
N ILE A 177 4.21 -1.07 2.50
CA ILE A 177 5.12 -0.14 3.18
C ILE A 177 4.38 1.12 3.63
N THR A 178 4.98 1.85 4.56
CA THR A 178 4.45 3.14 5.05
C THR A 178 5.42 4.30 4.79
N SER A 179 4.90 5.52 4.88
CA SER A 179 5.72 6.73 5.08
C SER A 179 6.60 6.63 6.33
N PRO A 180 7.69 7.40 6.41
CA PRO A 180 8.57 7.42 7.58
C PRO A 180 7.84 7.73 8.90
N ASP A 181 6.77 8.50 8.85
CA ASP A 181 5.89 8.84 9.98
C ASP A 181 4.70 7.88 10.17
N GLY A 182 4.57 6.86 9.31
CA GLY A 182 3.50 5.87 9.34
C GLY A 182 2.14 6.32 8.80
N ARG A 183 1.89 7.62 8.54
CA ARG A 183 0.55 8.16 8.20
C ARG A 183 0.06 7.80 6.79
N ILE A 184 0.97 7.40 5.90
CA ILE A 184 0.67 6.98 4.53
C ILE A 184 0.95 5.48 4.42
N LEU A 185 -0.07 4.67 4.10
CA LEU A 185 0.07 3.22 3.90
C LEU A 185 -0.17 2.86 2.42
N GLY A 186 0.78 2.14 1.83
CA GLY A 186 0.62 1.46 0.55
C GLY A 186 0.61 -0.06 0.74
N LYS A 187 -0.40 -0.75 0.21
CA LYS A 187 -0.59 -2.20 0.35
C LYS A 187 -1.07 -2.83 -0.96
N MET A 188 -0.60 -4.02 -1.33
CA MET A 188 -1.03 -4.69 -2.57
C MET A 188 -2.29 -5.55 -2.42
N ALA A 189 -2.43 -6.25 -1.30
CA ALA A 189 -3.55 -7.12 -1.00
C ALA A 189 -4.78 -6.29 -0.56
N HIS A 190 -5.95 -6.72 -1.04
CA HIS A 190 -7.20 -6.00 -0.95
C HIS A 190 -7.93 -6.26 0.37
N VAL A 191 -7.57 -5.51 1.41
CA VAL A 191 -8.23 -5.58 2.72
C VAL A 191 -9.68 -5.08 2.70
N GLU A 192 -10.05 -4.34 1.67
CA GLU A 192 -11.40 -3.84 1.42
C GLU A 192 -12.32 -4.88 0.76
N ARG A 193 -11.76 -5.95 0.17
CA ARG A 193 -12.55 -7.02 -0.47
C ARG A 193 -13.06 -8.03 0.56
N ARG A 194 -13.81 -7.53 1.54
CA ARG A 194 -14.46 -8.27 2.63
C ARG A 194 -15.89 -7.76 2.80
N GLY A 195 -16.78 -8.62 3.27
CA GLY A 195 -18.14 -8.25 3.62
C GLY A 195 -18.94 -9.47 4.04
N ASP A 196 -20.20 -9.24 4.42
CA ASP A 196 -21.12 -10.32 4.80
C ASP A 196 -21.30 -11.29 3.63
N GLY A 197 -21.05 -12.58 3.86
CA GLY A 197 -21.15 -13.62 2.83
C GLY A 197 -19.97 -13.70 1.84
N VAL A 198 -18.93 -12.87 2.00
CA VAL A 198 -17.72 -12.91 1.16
C VAL A 198 -16.67 -13.84 1.78
N ALA A 199 -16.05 -14.70 0.97
CA ALA A 199 -14.94 -15.56 1.38
C ALA A 199 -15.20 -16.39 2.66
N VAL A 200 -16.46 -16.79 2.88
CA VAL A 200 -16.91 -17.51 4.09
C VAL A 200 -16.28 -18.90 4.27
N ASN A 201 -15.75 -19.46 3.17
CA ASN A 201 -15.07 -20.75 3.15
C ASN A 201 -13.54 -20.63 3.19
N ILE A 202 -13.01 -19.41 3.34
CA ILE A 202 -11.59 -19.14 3.47
C ILE A 202 -11.23 -19.00 4.94
N TYR A 203 -10.34 -19.87 5.40
CA TYR A 203 -9.86 -19.87 6.78
C TYR A 203 -8.72 -18.85 6.98
N GLY A 204 -8.60 -18.35 8.20
CA GLY A 204 -7.64 -17.31 8.59
C GLY A 204 -8.32 -16.01 8.98
N GLU A 205 -7.63 -15.17 9.74
CA GLU A 205 -8.11 -13.83 10.07
C GLU A 205 -8.08 -12.96 8.81
N GLN A 206 -9.21 -12.35 8.45
CA GLN A 206 -9.35 -11.53 7.24
C GLN A 206 -9.47 -10.03 7.56
N ASP A 207 -9.52 -9.67 8.85
CA ASP A 207 -9.67 -8.30 9.30
C ASP A 207 -8.44 -7.70 9.98
N LEU A 208 -7.66 -6.95 9.20
CA LEU A 208 -6.53 -6.15 9.69
C LEU A 208 -6.98 -4.89 10.46
N LYS A 209 -8.28 -4.59 10.51
CA LYS A 209 -8.84 -3.39 11.16
C LYS A 209 -8.26 -2.08 10.63
N ILE A 210 -7.85 -2.03 9.36
CA ILE A 210 -7.18 -0.86 8.77
C ILE A 210 -8.11 0.37 8.80
N PHE A 211 -9.37 0.18 8.43
CA PHE A 211 -10.33 1.28 8.36
C PHE A 211 -10.73 1.77 9.76
N GLU A 212 -10.96 0.86 10.70
CA GLU A 212 -11.26 1.16 12.09
C GLU A 212 -10.10 1.90 12.76
N SER A 213 -8.86 1.46 12.50
CA SER A 213 -7.65 2.09 13.05
C SER A 213 -7.44 3.49 12.47
N GLY A 214 -7.63 3.66 11.15
CA GLY A 214 -7.54 4.96 10.50
C GLY A 214 -8.58 5.98 11.00
N VAL A 215 -9.81 5.53 11.28
CA VAL A 215 -10.83 6.40 11.89
C VAL A 215 -10.52 6.70 13.36
N ALA A 216 -10.02 5.71 14.11
CA ALA A 216 -9.69 5.87 15.53
C ALA A 216 -8.55 6.86 15.78
N TYR A 217 -7.64 7.04 14.82
CA TYR A 217 -6.54 8.01 14.90
C TYR A 217 -7.00 9.47 15.15
N PHE A 218 -8.20 9.84 14.69
CA PHE A 218 -8.74 11.20 14.82
C PHE A 218 -9.67 11.40 16.02
N LYS A 219 -9.75 10.42 16.93
CA LYS A 219 -10.55 10.48 18.16
C LYS A 219 -9.67 10.69 19.38
#